data_AF-A0A7R9YNW9-F1
#
_entry.id   AF-A0A7R9YNW9-F1
#
_cell.length_a   1.000
_cell.length_b   1.000
_cell.length_c   1.000
_cell.angle_alpha   90.00
_cell.angle_beta   90.00
_cell.angle_gamma   90.00
#
_symmetry.space_group_name_H-M   'P 1'
#
loop_
_entity.id
_entity.type
_entity.pdbx_description
1 polymer ?
#
loop_
_entity_poly.entity_id
_entity_poly.type
_entity_poly.pdbx_seq_one_letter_code
_entity_poly.pdbx_strand_id
1 'polypeptide(L)'
;GEATRGRCAASAKSAYSRFEWTDHWFPVAWARDLPLDEPTRVSVLDEDFCVVRRGAGRSPIALRDACPHRLAALSEGRLTEQGLVQCSYHGWTFDGTSGECVSIPQIVRSAPPAAPFVPPARACADAVACQIVDGLFWIHLTAKRAEDAPHPIPRVPEMSMAGYKHVGAVRDFPIDFSLLVENVLDPDHGLFAHQAVGFDLYSASAERPLIVEVCGADGGAD
;
A
#
# COMPACT_ATOMS: atom_id res chain seq x y z
N GLY A 1 -44.95 39.01 -15.79
CA GLY A 1 -43.50 38.82 -15.93
C GLY A 1 -43.11 37.66 -15.06
N GLU A 2 -42.92 36.50 -15.66
CA GLU A 2 -42.70 35.24 -14.95
C GLU A 2 -41.19 35.02 -14.86
N ALA A 3 -40.66 35.04 -13.63
CA ALA A 3 -39.24 34.87 -13.37
C ALA A 3 -38.84 33.41 -13.60
N THR A 4 -38.10 33.16 -14.67
CA THR A 4 -37.45 31.88 -14.94
C THR A 4 -36.40 31.60 -13.86
N ARG A 5 -36.74 30.70 -12.92
CA ARG A 5 -35.76 30.08 -12.04
C ARG A 5 -34.79 29.26 -12.89
N GLY A 6 -33.58 29.80 -13.11
CA GLY A 6 -32.47 29.06 -13.68
C GLY A 6 -32.19 27.83 -12.83
N ARG A 7 -32.34 26.64 -13.40
CA ARG A 7 -31.81 25.41 -12.81
C ARG A 7 -30.29 25.52 -12.86
N CYS A 8 -29.62 25.59 -11.71
CA CYS A 8 -28.19 25.31 -11.65
C CYS A 8 -27.96 23.93 -12.27
N ALA A 9 -27.15 23.88 -13.33
CA ALA A 9 -26.64 22.63 -13.85
C ALA A 9 -25.94 21.89 -12.71
N ALA A 10 -26.15 20.57 -12.61
CA ALA A 10 -25.40 19.75 -11.67
C ALA A 10 -23.91 19.99 -11.92
N SER A 11 -23.19 20.45 -10.88
CA SER A 11 -21.74 20.63 -10.95
C SER A 11 -21.12 19.36 -11.50
N ALA A 12 -20.35 19.47 -12.58
CA ALA A 12 -19.58 18.36 -13.09
C ALA A 12 -18.78 17.76 -11.92
N LYS A 13 -18.86 16.44 -11.75
CA LYS A 13 -18.07 15.70 -10.78
C LYS A 13 -16.60 16.09 -10.99
N SER A 14 -16.03 16.77 -10.00
CA SER A 14 -14.64 17.21 -9.99
C SER A 14 -13.70 16.04 -10.30
N ALA A 15 -12.55 16.29 -10.92
CA ALA A 15 -11.53 15.26 -11.18
C ALA A 15 -11.16 14.47 -9.91
N TYR A 16 -11.24 15.11 -8.74
CA TYR A 16 -11.03 14.47 -7.44
C TYR A 16 -12.05 13.35 -7.11
N SER A 17 -13.26 13.41 -7.65
CA SER A 17 -14.28 12.36 -7.45
C SER A 17 -14.08 11.12 -8.33
N ARG A 18 -12.98 11.07 -9.11
CA ARG A 18 -12.58 9.93 -9.96
C ARG A 18 -11.26 9.30 -9.51
N PHE A 19 -10.64 9.79 -8.43
CA PHE A 19 -9.38 9.25 -7.95
C PHE A 19 -9.62 8.00 -7.11
N GLU A 20 -9.12 6.86 -7.59
CA GLU A 20 -9.28 5.56 -6.95
C GLU A 20 -8.08 5.29 -6.03
N TRP A 21 -8.19 5.67 -4.76
CA TRP A 21 -7.11 5.56 -3.77
C TRP A 21 -6.53 4.15 -3.64
N THR A 22 -7.32 3.11 -3.88
CA THR A 22 -6.89 1.72 -3.78
C THR A 22 -6.09 1.22 -4.99
N ASP A 23 -6.13 1.95 -6.12
CA ASP A 23 -5.51 1.53 -7.39
C ASP A 23 -4.07 2.04 -7.55
N HIS A 24 -3.30 1.97 -6.45
CA HIS A 24 -1.94 2.49 -6.37
C HIS A 24 -1.01 1.59 -5.53
N TRP A 25 0.30 1.79 -5.73
CA TRP A 25 1.36 1.18 -4.92
C TRP A 25 1.57 1.95 -3.62
N PHE A 26 1.59 1.23 -2.49
CA PHE A 26 1.84 1.78 -1.16
C PHE A 26 3.10 1.16 -0.55
N PRO A 27 4.05 1.98 -0.06
CA PRO A 27 5.16 1.49 0.72
C PRO A 27 4.68 1.21 2.15
N VAL A 28 4.84 -0.02 2.63
CA VAL A 28 4.26 -0.45 3.92
C VAL A 28 5.29 -0.71 5.01
N ALA A 29 6.54 -0.96 4.63
CA ALA A 29 7.64 -1.15 5.57
C ALA A 29 8.98 -0.98 4.86
N TRP A 30 10.04 -0.68 5.62
CA TRP A 30 11.37 -1.02 5.15
C TRP A 30 11.52 -2.53 5.14
N ALA A 31 11.99 -3.08 4.02
CA ALA A 31 12.25 -4.49 3.93
C ALA A 31 13.20 -4.95 5.03
N ARG A 32 14.24 -4.16 5.37
CA ARG A 32 15.18 -4.49 6.46
C ARG A 32 14.53 -4.67 7.84
N ASP A 33 13.41 -4.00 8.10
CA ASP A 33 12.74 -3.97 9.40
C ASP A 33 11.72 -5.11 9.56
N LEU A 34 11.32 -5.74 8.45
CA LEU A 34 10.50 -6.96 8.49
C LEU A 34 11.37 -8.17 8.90
N PRO A 35 10.87 -9.09 9.73
CA PRO A 35 11.55 -10.36 9.98
C PRO A 35 11.66 -11.19 8.69
N LEU A 36 12.68 -12.05 8.62
CA LEU A 36 12.87 -12.93 7.46
C LEU A 36 11.99 -14.17 7.59
N ASP A 37 11.24 -14.48 6.53
CA ASP A 37 10.38 -15.66 6.39
C ASP A 37 9.30 -15.79 7.49
N GLU A 38 8.88 -14.66 8.06
CA GLU A 38 7.85 -14.58 9.11
C GLU A 38 6.68 -13.67 8.66
N PRO A 39 5.43 -14.17 8.71
CA PRO A 39 4.25 -13.34 8.48
C PRO A 39 4.19 -12.14 9.43
N THR A 40 3.97 -10.96 8.86
CA THR A 40 3.88 -9.70 9.61
C THR A 40 2.65 -8.92 9.16
N ARG A 41 1.90 -8.34 10.10
CA ARG A 41 0.78 -7.46 9.78
C ARG A 41 1.28 -6.08 9.38
N VAL A 42 0.70 -5.53 8.33
CA VAL A 42 0.76 -4.11 7.97
C VAL A 42 -0.65 -3.63 7.64
N SER A 43 -0.93 -2.33 7.79
CA SER A 43 -2.25 -1.77 7.54
C SER A 43 -2.17 -0.60 6.56
N VAL A 44 -3.09 -0.56 5.60
CA VAL A 44 -3.21 0.52 4.61
C VAL A 44 -4.68 0.81 4.39
N LEU A 45 -5.08 2.08 4.53
CA LEU A 45 -6.48 2.52 4.37
C LEU A 45 -7.48 1.66 5.18
N ASP A 46 -7.15 1.42 6.47
CA ASP A 46 -7.92 0.57 7.40
C ASP A 46 -8.07 -0.91 7.01
N GLU A 47 -7.31 -1.37 6.02
CA GLU A 47 -7.25 -2.77 5.61
C GLU A 47 -5.94 -3.41 6.09
N ASP A 48 -6.05 -4.56 6.77
CA ASP A 48 -4.90 -5.33 7.24
C ASP A 48 -4.39 -6.30 6.15
N PHE A 49 -3.08 -6.38 6.02
CA PHE A 49 -2.36 -7.27 5.12
C PHE A 49 -1.30 -8.09 5.86
N CYS A 50 -1.20 -9.36 5.51
CA CYS A 50 -0.12 -10.25 5.91
C CYS A 50 0.99 -10.18 4.85
N VAL A 51 2.12 -9.57 5.20
CA VAL A 51 3.31 -9.50 4.34
C VAL A 51 4.40 -10.44 4.83
N VAL A 52 5.20 -10.97 3.90
CA VAL A 52 6.38 -11.78 4.22
C VAL A 52 7.56 -11.35 3.35
N ARG A 53 8.63 -10.88 4.01
CA ARG A 53 9.95 -10.76 3.38
C ARG A 53 10.59 -12.15 3.35
N ARG A 54 11.00 -12.60 2.17
CA ARG A 54 11.58 -13.95 2.01
C ARG A 54 13.08 -13.90 1.74
N GLY A 55 13.74 -15.03 1.98
CA GLY A 55 15.14 -15.23 1.63
C GLY A 55 15.47 -14.93 0.16
N ALA A 56 16.76 -14.71 -0.12
CA ALA A 56 17.24 -14.35 -1.46
C ALA A 56 16.74 -15.32 -2.55
N GLY A 57 16.32 -14.76 -3.68
CA GLY A 57 15.81 -15.51 -4.83
C GLY A 57 14.34 -15.94 -4.74
N ARG A 58 13.63 -15.59 -3.65
CA ARG A 58 12.18 -15.83 -3.51
C ARG A 58 11.40 -14.52 -3.58
N SER A 59 10.30 -14.53 -4.31
CA SER A 59 9.38 -13.38 -4.38
C SER A 59 8.73 -13.10 -3.02
N PRO A 60 8.55 -11.83 -2.61
CA PRO A 60 7.80 -11.50 -1.40
C PRO A 60 6.35 -11.96 -1.48
N ILE A 61 5.68 -12.01 -0.34
CA ILE A 61 4.27 -12.41 -0.23
C ILE A 61 3.47 -11.26 0.38
N ALA A 62 2.28 -11.00 -0.17
CA ALA A 62 1.29 -10.12 0.43
C ALA A 62 -0.10 -10.71 0.21
N LEU A 63 -0.81 -10.96 1.31
CA LEU A 63 -2.20 -11.42 1.31
C LEU A 63 -3.02 -10.44 2.17
N ARG A 64 -4.31 -10.25 1.88
CA ARG A 64 -5.21 -9.67 2.89
C ARG A 64 -5.16 -10.49 4.16
N ASP A 65 -5.12 -9.85 5.32
CA ASP A 65 -4.87 -10.50 6.61
C ASP A 65 -6.12 -11.22 7.17
N ALA A 66 -6.78 -12.02 6.34
CA ALA A 66 -8.02 -12.70 6.70
C ALA A 66 -8.07 -14.09 6.07
N CYS A 67 -8.00 -15.12 6.89
CA CYS A 67 -8.17 -16.49 6.45
C CYS A 67 -9.62 -16.71 5.96
N PRO A 68 -9.83 -17.22 4.73
CA PRO A 68 -11.17 -17.40 4.14
C PRO A 68 -12.06 -18.39 4.91
N HIS A 69 -11.48 -19.18 5.82
CA HIS A 69 -12.23 -20.09 6.67
C HIS A 69 -13.06 -19.35 7.74
N ARG A 70 -12.41 -18.53 8.57
CA ARG A 70 -13.03 -17.87 9.75
C ARG A 70 -12.41 -16.49 10.07
N LEU A 71 -11.80 -15.85 9.08
CA LEU A 71 -11.23 -14.49 9.17
C LEU A 71 -10.11 -14.32 10.21
N ALA A 72 -9.50 -15.41 10.66
CA ALA A 72 -8.30 -15.32 11.49
C ALA A 72 -7.17 -14.63 10.72
N ALA A 73 -6.40 -13.80 11.39
CA ALA A 73 -5.25 -13.11 10.82
C ALA A 73 -4.22 -14.15 10.32
N LEU A 74 -3.85 -14.04 9.05
CA LEU A 74 -2.81 -14.86 8.44
C LEU A 74 -1.42 -14.44 8.92
N SER A 75 -1.25 -13.19 9.31
CA SER A 75 -0.05 -12.62 9.92
C SER A 75 0.28 -13.23 11.27
N GLU A 76 -0.71 -13.76 12.00
CA GLU A 76 -0.50 -14.53 13.23
C GLU A 76 -0.13 -16.00 12.97
N GLY A 77 -0.01 -16.38 11.68
CA GLY A 77 0.34 -17.70 11.21
C GLY A 77 1.86 -17.94 11.17
N ARG A 78 2.28 -18.77 10.21
CA ARG A 78 3.69 -19.06 9.95
C ARG A 78 3.93 -19.38 8.48
N LEU A 79 5.18 -19.29 8.04
CA LEU A 79 5.59 -20.00 6.82
C LEU A 79 5.87 -21.47 7.13
N THR A 80 5.40 -22.36 6.25
CA THR A 80 5.82 -23.76 6.27
C THR A 80 7.25 -23.90 5.74
N GLU A 81 7.86 -25.09 5.88
CA GLU A 81 9.19 -25.37 5.31
C GLU A 81 9.24 -25.20 3.77
N GLN A 82 8.11 -25.47 3.11
CA GLN A 82 7.93 -25.24 1.67
C GLN A 82 7.72 -23.75 1.33
N GLY A 83 7.59 -22.91 2.36
CA GLY A 83 7.40 -21.47 2.24
C GLY A 83 5.98 -21.06 1.88
N LEU A 84 4.98 -21.82 2.31
CA LEU A 84 3.56 -21.52 2.15
C LEU A 84 3.03 -20.82 3.42
N VAL A 85 2.02 -19.96 3.29
CA VAL A 85 1.42 -19.27 4.45
C VAL A 85 0.42 -20.20 5.12
N GLN A 86 0.68 -20.58 6.37
CA GLN A 86 -0.19 -21.45 7.15
C GLN A 86 -0.88 -20.67 8.27
N CYS A 87 -2.21 -20.65 8.23
CA CYS A 87 -3.05 -20.01 9.24
C CYS A 87 -2.89 -20.68 10.61
N SER A 88 -2.70 -19.88 11.66
CA SER A 88 -2.55 -20.33 13.04
C SER A 88 -3.80 -20.99 13.62
N TYR A 89 -4.99 -20.65 13.10
CA TYR A 89 -6.23 -21.11 13.70
C TYR A 89 -6.50 -22.60 13.44
N HIS A 90 -6.56 -23.01 12.17
CA HIS A 90 -6.90 -24.39 11.79
C HIS A 90 -5.88 -25.03 10.82
N GLY A 91 -4.75 -24.38 10.56
CA GLY A 91 -3.69 -24.92 9.72
C GLY A 91 -3.98 -24.92 8.22
N TRP A 92 -5.01 -24.21 7.77
CA TRP A 92 -5.24 -24.00 6.34
C TRP A 92 -4.02 -23.30 5.75
N THR A 93 -3.52 -23.84 4.64
CA THR A 93 -2.25 -23.44 4.04
C THR A 93 -2.49 -22.91 2.64
N PHE A 94 -1.88 -21.76 2.34
CA PHE A 94 -2.07 -21.01 1.12
C PHE A 94 -0.75 -20.78 0.40
N ASP A 95 -0.78 -20.83 -0.93
CA ASP A 95 0.28 -20.24 -1.74
C ASP A 95 0.26 -18.73 -1.57
N GLY A 96 1.41 -18.12 -1.24
CA GLY A 96 1.49 -16.69 -0.96
C GLY A 96 1.48 -15.81 -2.21
N THR A 97 1.67 -16.37 -3.41
CA THR A 97 1.68 -15.62 -4.68
C THR A 97 0.29 -15.63 -5.32
N SER A 98 -0.35 -16.79 -5.39
CA SER A 98 -1.68 -16.94 -6.00
C SER A 98 -2.83 -16.80 -5.01
N GLY A 99 -2.57 -17.00 -3.71
CA GLY A 99 -3.60 -17.11 -2.67
C GLY A 99 -4.31 -18.45 -2.66
N GLU A 100 -3.96 -19.39 -3.54
CA GLU A 100 -4.62 -20.69 -3.65
C GLU A 100 -4.49 -21.48 -2.35
N CYS A 101 -5.59 -22.06 -1.89
CA CYS A 101 -5.55 -23.00 -0.77
C CYS A 101 -4.93 -24.31 -1.24
N VAL A 102 -3.77 -24.66 -0.69
CA VAL A 102 -3.01 -25.86 -1.08
C VAL A 102 -3.19 -27.02 -0.12
N SER A 103 -3.63 -26.77 1.11
CA SER A 103 -3.87 -27.83 2.10
C SER A 103 -4.89 -27.41 3.16
N ILE A 104 -5.81 -28.34 3.46
CA ILE A 104 -6.75 -28.26 4.57
C ILE A 104 -6.56 -29.52 5.43
N PRO A 105 -5.92 -29.43 6.61
CA PRO A 105 -5.57 -30.60 7.41
C PRO A 105 -6.76 -31.49 7.79
N GLN A 106 -7.96 -30.91 7.85
CA GLN A 106 -9.19 -31.59 8.27
C GLN A 106 -9.82 -32.43 7.13
N ILE A 107 -9.38 -32.27 5.89
CA ILE A 107 -9.84 -33.11 4.77
C ILE A 107 -9.00 -34.38 4.76
N VAL A 108 -9.51 -35.40 5.44
CA VAL A 108 -8.91 -36.74 5.45
C VAL A 108 -9.04 -37.33 4.05
N ARG A 109 -7.90 -37.58 3.38
CA ARG A 109 -7.87 -38.31 2.12
C ARG A 109 -8.06 -39.79 2.43
N SER A 110 -9.26 -40.30 2.23
CA SER A 110 -9.56 -41.73 2.28
C SER A 110 -8.64 -42.51 1.34
N ALA A 111 -8.33 -43.75 1.71
CA ALA A 111 -7.25 -44.62 1.20
C ALA A 111 -6.98 -44.64 -0.34
N PRO A 112 -5.77 -45.05 -0.77
CA PRO A 112 -5.33 -44.96 -2.16
C PRO A 112 -6.21 -45.65 -3.21
N PRO A 113 -6.27 -45.11 -4.45
CA PRO A 113 -5.64 -43.86 -4.86
C PRO A 113 -6.47 -42.66 -4.40
N ALA A 114 -5.88 -41.81 -3.55
CA ALA A 114 -6.52 -40.60 -3.08
C ALA A 114 -6.62 -39.62 -4.25
N ALA A 115 -7.84 -39.23 -4.62
CA ALA A 115 -8.10 -38.18 -5.62
C ALA A 115 -7.31 -36.91 -5.27
N PRO A 116 -6.78 -36.16 -6.27
CA PRO A 116 -6.04 -34.92 -6.03
C PRO A 116 -6.84 -33.98 -5.14
N PHE A 117 -6.14 -33.26 -4.26
CA PHE A 117 -6.79 -32.26 -3.40
C PHE A 117 -7.35 -31.15 -4.29
N VAL A 118 -8.66 -30.90 -4.18
CA VAL A 118 -9.35 -29.81 -4.85
C VAL A 118 -9.97 -28.95 -3.76
N PRO A 119 -9.42 -27.75 -3.48
CA PRO A 119 -10.03 -26.85 -2.51
C PRO A 119 -11.38 -26.33 -3.05
N PRO A 120 -12.36 -26.02 -2.18
CA PRO A 120 -13.54 -25.28 -2.58
C PRO A 120 -13.14 -23.94 -3.24
N ALA A 121 -13.87 -23.48 -4.27
CA ALA A 121 -13.52 -22.25 -4.99
C ALA A 121 -13.42 -21.00 -4.09
N ARG A 122 -14.13 -20.99 -2.95
CA ARG A 122 -14.11 -19.87 -1.97
C ARG A 122 -13.08 -20.06 -0.85
N ALA A 123 -12.22 -21.06 -0.95
CA ALA A 123 -11.21 -21.36 0.05
C ALA A 123 -9.91 -20.60 -0.16
N CYS A 124 -9.75 -19.81 -1.23
CA CYS A 124 -8.51 -19.08 -1.50
C CYS A 124 -8.37 -17.83 -0.61
N ALA A 125 -7.15 -17.60 -0.12
CA ALA A 125 -6.77 -16.32 0.47
C ALA A 125 -6.69 -15.25 -0.62
N ASP A 126 -6.82 -13.99 -0.23
CA ASP A 126 -6.79 -12.90 -1.20
C ASP A 126 -5.38 -12.34 -1.37
N ALA A 127 -4.65 -12.79 -2.39
CA ALA A 127 -3.33 -12.28 -2.71
C ALA A 127 -3.41 -10.89 -3.37
N VAL A 128 -2.40 -10.07 -3.12
CA VAL A 128 -2.22 -8.77 -3.75
C VAL A 128 -0.80 -8.63 -4.27
N ALA A 129 -0.62 -7.80 -5.30
CA ALA A 129 0.69 -7.58 -5.89
C ALA A 129 1.63 -6.96 -4.85
N CYS A 130 2.85 -7.48 -4.76
CA CYS A 130 3.88 -6.92 -3.89
C CYS A 130 5.26 -7.04 -4.52
N GLN A 131 6.15 -6.11 -4.17
CA GLN A 131 7.56 -6.12 -4.57
C GLN A 131 8.42 -5.47 -3.49
N ILE A 132 9.71 -5.80 -3.47
CA ILE A 132 10.70 -5.05 -2.70
C ILE A 132 11.53 -4.21 -3.68
N VAL A 133 11.40 -2.89 -3.59
CA VAL A 133 12.05 -1.92 -4.49
C VAL A 133 12.61 -0.78 -3.66
N ASP A 134 13.85 -0.38 -3.94
CA ASP A 134 14.59 0.68 -3.21
C ASP A 134 14.61 0.44 -1.68
N GLY A 135 14.65 -0.84 -1.27
CA GLY A 135 14.69 -1.25 0.13
C GLY A 135 13.35 -1.16 0.88
N LEU A 136 12.28 -0.75 0.21
CA LEU A 136 10.92 -0.69 0.75
C LEU A 136 10.10 -1.90 0.27
N PHE A 137 9.22 -2.40 1.14
CA PHE A 137 8.22 -3.39 0.79
C PHE A 137 6.98 -2.65 0.29
N TRP A 138 6.56 -2.95 -0.94
CA TRP A 138 5.43 -2.32 -1.61
C TRP A 138 4.30 -3.31 -1.79
N ILE A 139 3.05 -2.86 -1.60
CA ILE A 139 1.85 -3.59 -1.97
C ILE A 139 0.97 -2.74 -2.89
N HIS A 140 0.14 -3.38 -3.71
CA HIS A 140 -0.90 -2.73 -4.51
C HIS A 140 -2.26 -3.29 -4.09
N LEU A 141 -3.21 -2.45 -3.70
CA LEU A 141 -4.39 -2.95 -2.96
C LEU A 141 -5.41 -3.69 -3.86
N THR A 142 -5.43 -3.38 -5.16
CA THR A 142 -6.36 -3.98 -6.16
C THR A 142 -5.70 -5.02 -7.08
N ALA A 143 -4.52 -4.73 -7.63
CA ALA A 143 -3.79 -5.62 -8.53
C ALA A 143 -3.38 -6.93 -7.85
N LYS A 144 -3.54 -8.05 -8.55
CA LYS A 144 -3.14 -9.38 -8.05
C LYS A 144 -1.69 -9.70 -8.31
N ARG A 145 -1.16 -9.23 -9.44
CA ARG A 145 0.25 -9.35 -9.79
C ARG A 145 0.82 -8.00 -10.17
N ALA A 146 2.15 -7.90 -10.09
CA ALA A 146 2.88 -6.67 -10.37
C ALA A 146 2.61 -6.13 -11.78
N GLU A 147 2.54 -7.02 -12.77
CA GLU A 147 2.28 -6.71 -14.18
C GLU A 147 0.85 -6.21 -14.44
N ASP A 148 -0.08 -6.45 -13.52
CA ASP A 148 -1.47 -6.02 -13.65
C ASP A 148 -1.69 -4.59 -13.09
N ALA A 149 -0.70 -4.02 -12.40
CA ALA A 149 -0.79 -2.67 -11.85
C ALA A 149 -0.73 -1.61 -12.98
N PRO A 150 -1.60 -0.58 -12.96
CA PRO A 150 -1.69 0.43 -14.03
C PRO A 150 -0.46 1.34 -14.10
N HIS A 151 0.25 1.49 -12.98
CA HIS A 151 1.40 2.36 -12.84
C HIS A 151 2.55 1.62 -12.15
N PRO A 152 3.82 1.92 -12.48
CA PRO A 152 4.96 1.33 -11.82
C PRO A 152 5.12 1.88 -10.38
N ILE A 153 5.88 1.15 -9.56
CA ILE A 153 6.32 1.64 -8.25
C ILE A 153 7.14 2.93 -8.43
N PRO A 154 6.84 4.01 -7.69
CA PRO A 154 7.66 5.23 -7.69
C PRO A 154 9.11 4.92 -7.29
N ARG A 155 10.07 5.47 -8.05
CA ARG A 155 11.50 5.25 -7.84
C ARG A 155 12.17 6.51 -7.35
N VAL A 156 13.18 6.36 -6.49
CA VAL A 156 14.11 7.42 -6.10
C VAL A 156 15.52 6.98 -6.55
N PRO A 157 15.93 7.30 -7.78
CA PRO A 157 17.18 6.80 -8.36
C PRO A 157 18.41 7.02 -7.46
N GLU A 158 18.46 8.16 -6.78
CA GLU A 158 19.54 8.59 -5.88
C GLU A 158 19.79 7.59 -4.75
N MET A 159 18.79 6.82 -4.32
CA MET A 159 18.97 5.79 -3.29
C MET A 159 19.91 4.66 -3.72
N SER A 160 20.08 4.45 -5.02
CA SER A 160 20.93 3.41 -5.61
C SER A 160 22.24 3.95 -6.21
N MET A 161 22.42 5.28 -6.21
CA MET A 161 23.56 5.93 -6.85
C MET A 161 24.79 5.93 -5.94
N ALA A 162 25.97 5.68 -6.53
CA ALA A 162 27.23 5.79 -5.82
C ALA A 162 27.44 7.22 -5.28
N GLY A 163 27.91 7.33 -4.04
CA GLY A 163 28.15 8.61 -3.37
C GLY A 163 26.95 9.18 -2.60
N TYR A 164 25.74 8.64 -2.80
CA TYR A 164 24.57 9.00 -2.02
C TYR A 164 24.43 8.12 -0.77
N LYS A 165 23.88 8.70 0.29
CA LYS A 165 23.45 7.99 1.50
C LYS A 165 22.03 8.39 1.79
N HIS A 166 21.20 7.42 2.16
CA HIS A 166 19.84 7.65 2.58
C HIS A 166 19.67 7.22 4.04
N VAL A 167 18.91 8.00 4.80
CA VAL A 167 18.49 7.64 6.16
C VAL A 167 16.97 7.52 6.12
N GLY A 168 16.48 6.33 6.43
CA GLY A 168 15.05 6.05 6.46
C GLY A 168 14.58 5.77 7.88
N ALA A 169 13.47 6.38 8.27
CA ALA A 169 12.79 6.10 9.53
C ALA A 169 11.29 5.89 9.25
N VAL A 170 10.62 5.16 10.14
CA VAL A 170 9.16 5.01 10.16
C VAL A 170 8.67 5.61 11.47
N ARG A 171 7.54 6.33 11.40
CA ARG A 171 6.86 6.90 12.55
C ARG A 171 5.37 6.82 12.33
N ASP A 172 4.67 6.33 13.34
CA ASP A 172 3.22 6.35 13.38
C ASP A 172 2.77 7.64 14.06
N PHE A 173 1.87 8.34 13.38
CA PHE A 173 1.20 9.51 13.95
C PHE A 173 -0.28 9.18 14.13
N PRO A 174 -0.88 9.48 15.30
CA PRO A 174 -2.30 9.24 15.56
C PRO A 174 -3.17 10.34 14.93
N ILE A 175 -2.95 10.63 13.64
CA ILE A 175 -3.66 11.65 12.86
C ILE A 175 -3.98 11.08 11.47
N ASP A 176 -4.95 11.69 10.79
CA ASP A 176 -5.23 11.36 9.40
C ASP A 176 -4.05 11.72 8.49
N PHE A 177 -3.76 10.88 7.50
CA PHE A 177 -2.61 11.08 6.61
C PHE A 177 -2.70 12.41 5.83
N SER A 178 -3.92 12.90 5.54
CA SER A 178 -4.10 14.16 4.82
C SER A 178 -3.53 15.35 5.59
N LEU A 179 -3.60 15.34 6.92
CA LEU A 179 -3.02 16.39 7.77
C LEU A 179 -1.49 16.38 7.70
N LEU A 180 -0.87 15.21 7.61
CA LEU A 180 0.58 15.11 7.43
C LEU A 180 1.00 15.60 6.04
N VAL A 181 0.23 15.25 5.01
CA VAL A 181 0.49 15.74 3.64
C VAL A 181 0.31 17.25 3.56
N GLU A 182 -0.76 17.79 4.13
CA GLU A 182 -0.99 19.24 4.21
C GLU A 182 0.16 19.94 4.95
N ASN A 183 0.58 19.40 6.10
CA ASN A 183 1.71 19.94 6.84
C ASN A 183 2.99 19.95 6.00
N VAL A 184 3.34 18.86 5.33
CA VAL A 184 4.57 18.80 4.50
C VAL A 184 4.52 19.78 3.32
N LEU A 185 3.34 20.02 2.76
CA LEU A 185 3.14 20.89 1.60
C LEU A 185 2.97 22.37 1.97
N ASP A 186 2.73 22.70 3.25
CA ASP A 186 2.62 24.08 3.72
C ASP A 186 4.00 24.70 3.94
N PRO A 187 4.47 25.64 3.10
CA PRO A 187 5.77 26.29 3.32
C PRO A 187 5.83 27.15 4.60
N ASP A 188 4.70 27.62 5.13
CA ASP A 188 4.68 28.54 6.27
C ASP A 188 5.02 27.85 7.59
N HIS A 189 4.67 26.57 7.77
CA HIS A 189 5.04 25.81 8.97
C HIS A 189 6.56 25.70 9.14
N GLY A 190 7.30 25.67 8.02
CA GLY A 190 8.76 25.54 7.97
C GLY A 190 9.45 26.62 8.81
N LEU A 191 9.07 27.88 8.59
CA LEU A 191 9.66 29.03 9.27
C LEU A 191 9.22 29.13 10.74
N PHE A 192 7.94 28.94 11.01
CA PHE A 192 7.40 29.16 12.36
C PHE A 192 7.63 27.95 13.30
N ALA A 193 7.28 26.74 12.87
CA ALA A 193 7.28 25.55 13.73
C ALA A 193 8.69 24.98 13.95
N HIS A 194 9.57 25.04 12.94
CA HIS A 194 10.94 24.54 13.06
C HIS A 194 11.95 25.61 13.47
N GLN A 195 11.58 26.90 13.40
CA GLN A 195 12.45 28.04 13.71
C GLN A 195 13.83 27.96 13.01
N ALA A 196 13.86 27.37 11.80
CA ALA A 196 15.09 27.00 11.12
C ALA A 196 15.07 27.42 9.65
N VAL A 197 16.07 28.20 9.25
CA VAL A 197 16.25 28.68 7.86
C VAL A 197 16.41 27.56 6.84
N GLY A 198 16.80 26.35 7.27
CA GLY A 198 16.88 25.17 6.40
C GLY A 198 15.52 24.66 5.90
N PHE A 199 14.42 25.16 6.46
CA PHE A 199 13.04 24.87 6.03
C PHE A 199 12.37 26.10 5.39
N ASP A 200 13.14 27.14 5.03
CA ASP A 200 12.62 28.24 4.22
C ASP A 200 12.52 27.81 2.75
N LEU A 201 11.33 27.29 2.39
CA LEU A 201 11.03 26.86 1.02
C LEU A 201 10.83 28.04 0.05
N TYR A 202 10.68 29.26 0.54
CA TYR A 202 10.53 30.45 -0.31
C TYR A 202 11.87 30.93 -0.87
N SER A 203 12.93 30.83 -0.07
CA SER A 203 14.28 31.29 -0.44
C SER A 203 15.25 30.17 -0.81
N ALA A 204 14.78 28.91 -0.85
CA ALA A 204 15.57 27.69 -1.06
C ALA A 204 16.48 27.67 -2.31
N SER A 205 16.27 28.56 -3.28
CA SER A 205 17.29 28.88 -4.29
C SER A 205 17.13 30.30 -4.84
N ALA A 206 18.16 31.12 -4.68
CA ALA A 206 18.24 32.43 -5.36
C ALA A 206 18.27 32.29 -6.90
N GLU A 207 18.67 31.12 -7.42
CA GLU A 207 18.72 30.82 -8.86
C GLU A 207 17.41 30.19 -9.37
N ARG A 208 16.59 29.60 -8.49
CA ARG A 208 15.32 28.94 -8.82
C ARG A 208 14.26 29.20 -7.74
N PRO A 209 13.76 30.44 -7.61
CA PRO A 209 12.72 30.74 -6.65
C PRO A 209 11.43 29.97 -6.98
N LEU A 210 10.70 29.52 -5.95
CA LEU A 210 9.35 28.99 -6.13
C LEU A 210 8.43 30.14 -6.54
N ILE A 211 7.91 30.10 -7.77
CA ILE A 211 6.96 31.10 -8.27
C ILE A 211 5.55 30.60 -7.96
N VAL A 212 4.86 31.29 -7.04
CA VAL A 212 3.45 31.03 -6.73
C VAL A 212 2.60 32.04 -7.49
N GLU A 213 1.91 31.58 -8.52
CA GLU A 213 0.91 32.39 -9.23
C GLU A 213 -0.46 32.17 -8.59
N VAL A 214 -1.01 33.22 -7.96
CA VAL A 214 -2.42 33.23 -7.57
C VAL A 214 -3.22 33.59 -8.81
N CYS A 215 -3.72 32.59 -9.52
CA CYS A 215 -4.73 32.81 -10.54
C CYS A 215 -5.97 33.34 -9.82
N GLY A 216 -6.23 34.64 -9.95
CA GLY A 216 -7.50 35.22 -9.54
C GLY A 216 -8.61 34.37 -10.15
N ALA A 217 -9.54 33.92 -9.33
CA ALA A 217 -10.84 33.57 -9.88
C ALA A 217 -11.30 34.84 -10.59
N ASP A 218 -11.45 34.78 -11.92
CA ASP A 218 -12.17 35.79 -12.69
C ASP A 218 -13.63 35.78 -12.18
N GLY A 219 -13.80 36.36 -10.99
CA GLY A 219 -15.07 36.80 -10.46
C GLY A 219 -15.46 37.98 -11.33
N GLY A 220 -16.25 37.67 -12.35
CA GLY A 220 -16.92 38.68 -13.14
C GLY A 220 -17.58 39.71 -12.22
N ALA A 221 -17.18 40.95 -12.41
CA ALA A 221 -17.84 42.13 -11.86
C ALA A 221 -17.68 43.26 -12.89
N ASP A 222 -18.57 43.22 -13.89
CA ASP A 222 -19.42 44.32 -14.41
C ASP A 222 -19.81 44.10 -15.88
#